data_AF-A0A7W3SYW1-F1
#
_entry.id   AF-A0A7W3SYW1-F1
#
_cell.length_a   1.000
_cell.length_b   1.000
_cell.length_c   1.000
_cell.angle_alpha   90.00
_cell.angle_beta   90.00
_cell.angle_gamma   90.00
#
_symmetry.space_group_name_H-M   'P 1'
#
loop_
_entity.id
_entity.type
_entity.pdbx_description
1 polymer ?
#
loop_
_entity_poly.entity_id
_entity_poly.type
_entity_poly.pdbx_seq_one_letter_code
_entity_poly.pdbx_strand_id
1 'polypeptide(L)' 'MLIAVILFGLFIYPGMYRYISVDRGDNSLAIRVHVITGKTEVLNLVEGYWVNIEK' A
#
# COMPACT_ATOMS: atom_id res chain seq x y z
N MET A 1 26.20 -15.93 9.34
CA MET A 1 25.47 -14.75 9.86
C MET A 1 24.95 -13.83 8.75
N LEU A 2 25.76 -13.48 7.74
CA LEU A 2 25.35 -12.56 6.65
C LEU A 2 24.02 -12.97 5.96
N ILE A 3 23.85 -14.26 5.65
CA ILE A 3 22.63 -14.81 5.03
C ILE A 3 21.41 -14.59 5.91
N ALA A 4 21.53 -14.76 7.24
CA ALA A 4 20.41 -14.55 8.16
C ALA A 4 19.98 -13.08 8.19
N VAL A 5 20.93 -12.14 8.10
CA VAL A 5 20.65 -10.70 8.03
C VAL A 5 19.96 -10.32 6.73
N ILE A 6 20.37 -10.91 5.61
CA ILE A 6 19.75 -10.69 4.30
C ILE A 6 18.32 -11.25 4.27
N LEU A 7 18.13 -12.47 4.79
CA LEU A 7 16.80 -13.08 4.89
C LEU A 7 15.90 -12.27 5.84
N PHE A 8 16.41 -11.84 6.99
CA PHE A 8 15.67 -10.97 7.90
C PHE A 8 15.27 -9.66 7.21
N GLY A 9 16.19 -9.04 6.46
CA GLY A 9 15.89 -7.86 5.65
C GLY A 9 14.83 -8.12 4.58
N LEU A 10 14.87 -9.25 3.87
CA LEU A 10 13.90 -9.61 2.83
C LEU A 10 12.50 -9.93 3.38
N PHE A 11 12.43 -10.62 4.53
CA PHE A 11 11.16 -11.07 5.11
C PHE A 11 10.51 -10.04 6.04
N ILE A 12 11.28 -9.12 6.62
CA ILE A 12 10.76 -8.14 7.58
C ILE A 12 10.63 -6.75 6.96
N TYR A 13 11.14 -6.51 5.75
CA TYR A 13 10.85 -5.24 5.08
C TYR A 13 9.34 -5.11 4.87
N PRO A 14 8.64 -4.25 5.65
CA PRO A 14 7.27 -3.97 5.36
C PRO A 14 7.29 -3.28 3.99
N GLY A 15 6.51 -3.79 3.03
CA GLY A 15 6.44 -3.17 1.71
C GLY A 15 6.26 -1.67 1.83
N MET A 16 6.86 -0.89 0.92
CA MET A 16 6.78 0.58 0.92
C MET A 16 5.33 1.10 1.01
N TYR A 17 4.38 0.26 0.62
CA TYR A 17 2.95 0.52 0.65
C TYR A 17 2.23 -0.52 1.51
N ARG A 18 1.31 -0.03 2.33
CA ARG A 18 0.28 -0.81 3.01
C ARG A 18 -1.00 -0.74 2.19
N TYR A 19 -1.50 -1.89 1.74
CA TYR A 19 -2.75 -1.97 0.99
C TYR A 19 -3.92 -2.23 1.94
N ILE A 20 -5.04 -1.54 1.71
CA ILE A 20 -6.26 -1.62 2.49
C ILE A 20 -7.42 -1.64 1.49
N SER A 21 -8.26 -2.67 1.52
CA SER A 21 -9.54 -2.68 0.81
C SER A 21 -10.63 -2.18 1.75
N VAL A 22 -11.40 -1.20 1.30
CA VAL A 22 -12.57 -0.71 2.03
C VAL A 22 -13.81 -1.04 1.21
N ASP A 23 -14.61 -1.96 1.73
CA ASP A 23 -15.88 -2.31 1.11
C ASP A 23 -16.95 -1.28 1.50
N ARG A 24 -17.49 -0.59 0.49
CA ARG A 24 -18.67 0.29 0.62
C ARG A 24 -19.82 -0.30 -0.20
N GLY A 25 -20.48 -1.31 0.36
CA GLY A 25 -21.57 -2.02 -0.32
C GLY A 25 -21.08 -2.77 -1.54
N ASP A 26 -21.64 -2.49 -2.72
CA ASP A 26 -21.27 -3.14 -4.00
C ASP A 26 -19.93 -2.66 -4.59
N ASN A 27 -19.31 -1.63 -4.00
CA ASN A 27 -18.03 -1.10 -4.48
C ASN A 27 -16.91 -1.32 -3.45
N SER A 28 -15.89 -2.08 -3.84
CA SER A 28 -14.63 -2.20 -3.11
C SER A 28 -13.66 -1.10 -3.53
N LEU A 29 -13.26 -0.24 -2.59
CA LEU A 29 -12.21 0.77 -2.84
C LEU A 29 -10.86 0.19 -2.44
N ALA A 30 -9.93 0.12 -3.40
CA ALA A 30 -8.54 -0.23 -3.10
C ALA A 30 -7.79 1.03 -2.70
N ILE A 31 -7.26 1.03 -1.48
CA ILE A 31 -6.47 2.12 -0.91
C ILE A 31 -5.05 1.59 -0.68
N ARG A 32 -4.05 2.40 -1.00
CA ARG A 32 -2.67 2.15 -0.59
C ARG A 32 -2.15 3.34 0.20
N VAL A 33 -1.41 3.04 1.27
CA VAL A 33 -0.81 4.04 2.15
C VAL A 33 0.69 3.84 2.10
N HIS A 34 1.43 4.87 1.69
CA HIS A 34 2.88 4.84 1.71
C HIS A 34 3.37 4.86 3.16
N VAL A 35 4.09 3.83 3.58
CA VAL A 35 4.45 3.61 5.01
C VAL A 35 5.39 4.69 5.54
N ILE A 36 6.30 5.19 4.70
CA ILE A 36 7.26 6.25 5.07
C ILE A 36 6.64 7.65 5.08
N THR A 37 5.89 8.03 4.03
CA THR A 37 5.38 9.40 3.86
C THR A 37 3.98 9.61 4.40
N GLY A 38 3.25 8.52 4.72
CA GLY A 38 1.85 8.57 5.11
C GLY A 38 0.89 8.94 3.98
N LYS A 39 1.38 9.14 2.75
CA LYS A 39 0.53 9.50 1.60
C LYS A 39 -0.47 8.39 1.33
N THR A 40 -1.74 8.77 1.23
CA THR A 40 -2.85 7.85 0.99
C THR A 40 -3.31 8.02 -0.44
N GLU A 41 -3.35 6.93 -1.19
CA GLU A 41 -3.80 6.92 -2.58
C GLU A 41 -4.93 5.92 -2.75
N VAL A 42 -5.91 6.26 -3.59
CA VAL A 42 -7.05 5.40 -3.94
C VAL A 42 -6.93 5.01 -5.40
N LEU A 43 -7.22 3.76 -5.70
CA LEU A 43 -7.31 3.28 -7.06
C LEU A 43 -8.55 3.87 -7.73
N ASN A 44 -8.35 4.71 -8.75
CA ASN A 44 -9.40 5.08 -9.68
C ASN A 44 -9.64 3.89 -10.61
N LEU A 45 -10.73 3.16 -10.39
CA LEU A 45 -11.10 1.98 -11.19
C LEU A 45 -11.47 2.33 -12.64
N VAL A 46 -11.85 3.57 -12.92
CA VAL A 46 -12.22 4.03 -14.27
C VAL A 46 -10.98 4.27 -15.13
N GLU A 47 -9.94 4.85 -14.53
CA GLU A 47 -8.75 5.29 -15.26
C GLU A 47 -7.49 4.46 -14.95
N GLY A 48 -7.57 3.52 -14.00
CA GLY A 48 -6.52 2.56 -13.68
C GLY A 48 -5.30 3.13 -12.93
N TYR A 49 -5.33 4.40 -12.51
CA TYR A 49 -4.26 5.03 -11.74
C TYR A 49 -4.63 5.31 -10.29
N TRP A 50 -3.60 5.56 -9.48
CA TRP A 50 -3.72 5.88 -8.08
C TRP A 50 -3.81 7.40 -7.89
N VAL A 51 -4.83 7.85 -7.18
CA VAL A 51 -5.09 9.27 -6.90
C VAL A 51 -4.78 9.55 -5.45
N ASN A 52 -3.94 10.54 -5.19
CA ASN A 52 -3.63 10.97 -3.82
C ASN A 52 -4.84 11.69 -3.21
N ILE A 53 -5.25 11.26 -2.02
CA ILE A 53 -6.24 11.97 -1.20
C ILE A 53 -5.48 12.83 -0.17
N GLU A 54 -4.85 13.89 -0.63
CA GLU A 54 -4.41 14.96 0.27
C GLU A 54 -5.61 15.87 0.51
N LYS A 55 -6.03 16.01 1.78
CA LYS A 55 -7.14 16.87 2.20
C LYS A 55 -6.64 18.28 2.49
#